data_AF-A0A7W0MK27-F1
#
_entry.id   AF-A0A7W0MK27-F1
#
_cell.length_a   1.000
_cell.length_b   1.000
_cell.length_c   1.000
_cell.angle_alpha   90.00
_cell.angle_beta   90.00
_cell.angle_gamma   90.00
#
_symmetry.space_group_name_H-M   'P 1'
#
loop_
_entity.id
_entity.type
_entity.pdbx_description
1 polymer ?
#
loop_
_entity_poly.entity_id
_entity_poly.type
_entity_poly.pdbx_seq_one_letter_code
_entity_poly.pdbx_strand_id
1 'polypeptide(L)'
;MKKIDLQYLKEAVKEPVNFWGMAGFAVAAAYTGSVIPLGAALVAEGLYLATVPANALYRKLVDGRTRRQLHEMRRRQREKMIETFDPREREAVLYLKWLKKQVFDNYTKFTGASEVPPNIQSLEQRWEDFVDLLDVYRRRKNHLRSVNRQAVQNQLTQAERSVENAPDERARRIQQANVEILKRRIAAFGELERSVKLVEGQLQSIENFFGLVNDQVVTLPTPERVSALDFEQLSDSIAMTKQMLEETSDVVGSLDEHNRQAGNYDLLVSKQ
;
A
#
# COMPACT_ATOMS: atom_id res chain seq x y z
N MET A 1 5.71 -19.21 29.55
CA MET A 1 6.24 -19.97 28.40
C MET A 1 6.20 -19.08 27.17
N LYS A 2 7.36 -18.73 26.58
CA LYS A 2 7.46 -17.88 25.38
C LYS A 2 7.00 -18.68 24.16
N LYS A 3 6.01 -18.16 23.41
CA LYS A 3 5.58 -18.75 22.13
C LYS A 3 6.78 -18.85 21.19
N ILE A 4 7.10 -20.06 20.76
CA ILE A 4 8.10 -20.29 19.72
C ILE A 4 7.45 -19.85 18.40
N ASP A 5 8.03 -18.85 17.77
CA ASP A 5 7.44 -18.19 16.61
C ASP A 5 7.79 -18.97 15.33
N LEU A 6 6.76 -19.58 14.73
CA LEU A 6 6.84 -20.57 13.64
C LEU A 6 7.59 -20.06 12.40
N GLN A 7 7.69 -18.75 12.22
CA GLN A 7 8.44 -18.11 11.13
C GLN A 7 9.96 -18.35 11.25
N TYR A 8 10.51 -18.31 12.46
CA TYR A 8 11.96 -18.51 12.67
C TYR A 8 12.38 -19.98 12.53
N LEU A 9 11.48 -20.91 12.92
CA LEU A 9 11.65 -22.35 12.69
C LEU A 9 11.69 -22.67 11.19
N LYS A 10 10.77 -22.11 10.41
CA LYS A 10 10.70 -22.32 8.96
C LYS A 10 11.93 -21.78 8.22
N GLU A 11 12.48 -20.66 8.68
CA GLU A 11 13.68 -20.07 8.09
C GLU A 11 14.95 -20.84 8.47
N ALA A 12 15.06 -21.33 9.72
CA ALA A 12 16.19 -22.15 10.18
C ALA A 12 16.29 -23.50 9.45
N VAL A 13 15.17 -24.12 9.10
CA VAL A 13 15.13 -25.36 8.31
C VAL A 13 15.63 -25.15 6.87
N LYS A 14 15.52 -23.92 6.34
CA LYS A 14 15.89 -23.58 4.96
C LYS A 14 17.34 -23.10 4.80
N GLU A 15 18.12 -22.96 5.87
CA GLU A 15 19.51 -22.51 5.76
C GLU A 15 20.42 -23.59 5.09
N PRO A 16 21.34 -23.19 4.20
CA PRO A 16 22.18 -24.10 3.41
C PRO A 16 23.12 -24.98 4.25
N VAL A 17 23.39 -24.61 5.50
CA VAL A 17 24.19 -25.42 6.45
C VAL A 17 23.49 -26.77 6.75
N ASN A 18 22.16 -26.78 6.79
CA ASN A 18 21.36 -27.99 7.03
C ASN A 18 21.45 -28.96 5.85
N PHE A 19 21.56 -28.43 4.62
CA PHE A 19 21.72 -29.22 3.40
C PHE A 19 23.09 -29.90 3.32
N TRP A 20 24.18 -29.19 3.65
CA TRP A 20 25.53 -29.77 3.67
C TRP A 20 25.73 -30.75 4.85
N GLY A 21 25.10 -30.48 6.01
CA GLY A 21 25.08 -31.39 7.15
C GLY A 21 24.38 -32.71 6.82
N MET A 22 23.17 -32.67 6.27
CA MET A 22 22.44 -33.88 5.86
C MET A 22 23.16 -34.66 4.75
N ALA A 23 23.78 -33.98 3.79
CA ALA A 23 24.59 -34.62 2.77
C ALA A 23 25.78 -35.39 3.37
N GLY A 24 26.48 -34.82 4.36
CA GLY A 24 27.57 -35.49 5.08
C GLY A 24 27.10 -36.73 5.87
N PHE A 25 25.96 -36.66 6.55
CA PHE A 25 25.40 -37.80 7.28
C PHE A 25 24.84 -38.90 6.36
N ALA A 26 24.32 -38.54 5.18
CA ALA A 26 23.89 -39.50 4.16
C ALA A 26 25.08 -40.27 3.57
N VAL A 27 26.20 -39.59 3.30
CA VAL A 27 27.45 -40.23 2.86
C VAL A 27 28.01 -41.17 3.94
N ALA A 28 27.99 -40.74 5.21
CA ALA A 28 28.42 -41.58 6.34
C ALA A 28 27.53 -42.82 6.55
N ALA A 29 26.21 -42.70 6.35
CA ALA A 29 25.28 -43.81 6.44
C ALA A 29 25.45 -44.82 5.29
N ALA A 30 25.68 -44.33 4.07
CA ALA A 30 25.98 -45.18 2.92
C ALA A 30 27.32 -45.93 3.09
N TYR A 31 28.33 -45.27 3.67
CA TYR A 31 29.65 -45.87 3.94
C TYR A 31 29.61 -46.91 5.06
N THR A 32 28.85 -46.66 6.12
CA THR A 32 28.75 -47.56 7.30
C THR A 32 27.68 -48.64 7.16
N GLY A 33 26.83 -48.58 6.12
CA GLY A 33 25.71 -49.49 5.91
C GLY A 33 24.66 -49.45 7.03
N SER A 34 24.65 -48.38 7.83
CA SER A 34 23.87 -48.26 9.06
C SER A 34 23.01 -47.02 9.04
N VAL A 35 21.81 -47.12 9.62
CA VAL A 35 20.88 -46.01 9.78
C VAL A 35 21.21 -45.12 10.99
N ILE A 36 22.18 -45.53 11.82
CA ILE A 36 22.56 -44.82 13.05
C ILE A 36 23.06 -43.38 12.77
N PRO A 37 23.91 -43.11 11.75
CA PRO A 37 24.33 -41.75 11.42
C PRO A 37 23.17 -40.84 10.97
N LEU A 38 22.13 -41.40 10.33
CA LEU A 38 20.91 -40.66 9.99
C LEU A 38 20.09 -40.33 11.23
N GLY A 39 19.99 -41.26 12.19
CA GLY A 39 19.37 -40.99 13.49
C GLY A 39 20.11 -39.92 14.28
N ALA A 40 21.46 -39.94 14.26
CA ALA A 40 22.28 -38.91 14.88
C ALA A 40 22.08 -37.52 14.23
N ALA A 41 21.94 -37.48 12.89
CA ALA A 41 21.63 -36.26 12.16
C ALA A 41 20.28 -35.66 12.60
N LEU A 42 19.24 -36.49 12.74
CA LEU A 42 17.92 -36.05 13.19
C LEU A 42 17.94 -35.50 14.62
N VAL A 43 18.72 -36.13 15.52
CA VAL A 43 18.88 -35.65 16.90
C VAL A 43 19.66 -34.33 16.94
N ALA A 44 20.72 -34.20 16.13
CA ALA A 44 21.50 -32.97 16.02
C ALA A 44 20.65 -31.81 15.44
N GLU A 45 19.84 -32.08 14.43
CA GLU A 45 18.91 -31.11 13.84
C GLU A 45 17.80 -30.72 14.83
N GLY A 46 17.28 -31.67 15.60
CA GLY A 46 16.33 -31.40 16.68
C GLY A 46 16.91 -30.51 17.78
N LEU A 47 18.16 -30.74 18.18
CA LEU A 47 18.87 -29.89 19.15
C LEU A 47 19.19 -28.49 18.59
N TYR A 48 19.55 -28.41 17.31
CA TYR A 48 19.78 -27.14 16.61
C TYR A 48 18.50 -26.29 16.57
N LEU A 49 17.38 -26.87 16.12
CA LEU A 49 16.09 -26.18 16.05
C LEU A 49 15.52 -25.79 17.42
N ALA A 50 15.87 -26.52 18.49
CA ALA A 50 15.46 -26.18 19.86
C ALA A 50 16.25 -25.00 20.44
N THR A 51 17.53 -24.83 20.06
CA THR A 51 18.46 -23.87 20.69
C THR A 51 18.62 -22.57 19.90
N VAL A 52 18.55 -22.63 18.56
CA VAL A 52 18.77 -21.49 17.66
C VAL A 52 17.71 -20.37 17.79
N PRO A 53 16.39 -20.65 17.89
CA PRO A 53 15.38 -19.60 18.06
C PRO A 53 15.51 -18.83 19.39
N ALA A 54 16.17 -19.43 20.39
CA ALA A 54 16.40 -18.78 21.68
C ALA A 54 17.51 -17.71 21.61
N ASN A 55 18.43 -17.80 20.63
CA ASN A 55 19.55 -16.88 20.51
C ASN A 55 19.11 -15.50 19.96
N ALA A 56 19.41 -14.43 20.69
CA ALA A 56 19.06 -13.06 20.31
C ALA A 56 19.85 -12.55 19.09
N LEU A 57 21.07 -13.06 18.86
CA LEU A 57 21.89 -12.68 17.71
C LEU A 57 21.35 -13.27 16.40
N TYR A 58 20.88 -14.52 16.42
CA TYR A 58 20.26 -15.15 15.26
C TYR A 58 18.95 -14.44 14.87
N ARG A 59 18.09 -14.13 15.85
CA ARG A 59 16.87 -13.33 15.62
C ARG A 59 17.19 -11.98 15.00
N LYS A 60 18.18 -11.24 15.53
CA LYS A 60 18.60 -9.95 14.96
C LYS A 60 19.14 -10.05 13.52
N LEU A 61 19.86 -11.13 13.19
CA LEU A 61 20.36 -11.37 11.84
C LEU A 61 19.23 -11.72 10.86
N VAL A 62 18.30 -12.60 11.26
CA VAL A 62 17.12 -12.97 10.46
C VAL A 62 16.22 -11.75 10.27
N ASP A 63 15.93 -11.00 11.32
CA ASP A 63 15.17 -9.75 11.24
C ASP A 63 15.82 -8.75 10.28
N GLY A 64 17.16 -8.65 10.30
CA GLY A 64 17.91 -7.84 9.37
C GLY A 64 17.72 -8.28 7.91
N ARG A 65 17.78 -9.59 7.62
CA ARG A 65 17.56 -10.15 6.28
C ARG A 65 16.11 -9.95 5.83
N THR A 66 15.14 -10.27 6.67
CA THR A 66 13.71 -10.11 6.39
C THR A 66 13.37 -8.65 6.10
N ARG A 67 13.89 -7.72 6.90
CA ARG A 67 13.73 -6.28 6.64
C ARG A 67 14.29 -5.89 5.28
N ARG A 68 15.52 -6.30 4.95
CA ARG A 68 16.13 -6.01 3.63
C ARG A 68 15.30 -6.57 2.48
N GLN A 69 14.85 -7.81 2.58
CA GLN A 69 13.97 -8.43 1.59
C GLN A 69 12.66 -7.66 1.41
N LEU A 70 12.00 -7.28 2.52
CA LEU A 70 10.79 -6.47 2.48
C LEU A 70 11.03 -5.08 1.86
N HIS A 71 12.16 -4.44 2.15
CA HIS A 71 12.56 -3.18 1.52
C HIS A 71 12.78 -3.34 0.01
N GLU A 72 13.50 -4.38 -0.43
CA GLU A 72 13.71 -4.67 -1.84
C GLU A 72 12.41 -5.01 -2.57
N MET A 73 11.53 -5.80 -1.95
CA MET A 73 10.21 -6.09 -2.52
C MET A 73 9.38 -4.82 -2.68
N ARG A 74 9.30 -3.96 -1.66
CA ARG A 74 8.61 -2.67 -1.74
C ARG A 74 9.18 -1.80 -2.85
N ARG A 75 10.51 -1.72 -2.94
CA ARG A 75 11.18 -0.95 -3.99
C ARG A 75 10.84 -1.47 -5.39
N ARG A 76 10.92 -2.79 -5.62
CA ARG A 76 10.55 -3.42 -6.90
C ARG A 76 9.08 -3.22 -7.24
N GLN A 77 8.19 -3.32 -6.24
CA GLN A 77 6.75 -3.06 -6.44
C GLN A 77 6.51 -1.61 -6.85
N ARG A 78 7.17 -0.63 -6.21
CA ARG A 78 7.09 0.78 -6.59
C ARG A 78 7.65 1.04 -7.99
N GLU A 79 8.82 0.47 -8.31
CA GLU A 79 9.42 0.59 -9.65
C GLU A 79 8.45 0.09 -10.73
N LYS A 80 7.88 -1.10 -10.55
CA LYS A 80 6.84 -1.64 -11.43
C LYS A 80 5.60 -0.75 -11.49
N MET A 81 5.17 -0.16 -10.37
CA MET A 81 4.02 0.74 -10.35
C MET A 81 4.30 1.99 -11.18
N ILE A 82 5.47 2.60 -11.03
CA ILE A 82 5.91 3.79 -11.79
C ILE A 82 6.04 3.48 -13.29
N GLU A 83 6.38 2.25 -13.68
CA GLU A 83 6.37 1.82 -15.08
C GLU A 83 4.97 1.85 -15.70
N THR A 84 3.91 1.68 -14.90
CA THR A 84 2.52 1.81 -15.39
C THR A 84 2.06 3.25 -15.56
N PHE A 85 2.84 4.23 -15.07
CA PHE A 85 2.48 5.65 -15.12
C PHE A 85 2.64 6.17 -16.55
N ASP A 86 1.81 7.15 -16.91
CA ASP A 86 1.98 7.84 -18.18
C ASP A 86 3.30 8.64 -18.20
N PRO A 87 3.79 9.08 -19.37
CA PRO A 87 5.08 9.78 -19.45
C PRO A 87 5.18 11.02 -18.55
N ARG A 88 4.09 11.79 -18.42
CA ARG A 88 4.07 13.04 -17.64
C ARG A 88 4.06 12.75 -16.14
N GLU A 89 3.25 11.78 -15.73
CA GLU A 89 3.18 11.30 -14.34
C GLU A 89 4.53 10.72 -13.89
N ARG A 90 5.17 9.95 -14.77
CA ARG A 90 6.50 9.39 -14.52
C ARG A 90 7.54 10.49 -14.39
N GLU A 91 7.49 11.51 -15.24
CA GLU A 91 8.38 12.66 -15.16
C GLU A 91 8.26 13.38 -13.81
N ALA A 92 7.04 13.62 -13.32
CA ALA A 92 6.82 14.23 -12.00
C ALA A 92 7.46 13.40 -10.86
N VAL A 93 7.27 12.07 -10.88
CA VAL A 93 7.89 11.17 -9.89
C VAL A 93 9.41 11.20 -9.95
N LEU A 94 9.98 11.20 -11.16
CA LEU A 94 11.43 11.25 -11.37
C LEU A 94 12.00 12.62 -10.97
N TYR A 95 11.28 13.70 -11.24
CA TYR A 95 11.65 15.05 -10.83
C TYR A 95 11.73 15.14 -9.30
N LEU A 96 10.71 14.69 -8.56
CA LEU A 96 10.76 14.68 -7.10
C LEU A 96 11.87 13.76 -6.56
N LYS A 97 12.10 12.62 -7.22
CA LYS A 97 13.22 11.72 -6.86
C LYS A 97 14.58 12.40 -7.05
N TRP A 98 14.74 13.17 -8.13
CA TRP A 98 15.93 13.96 -8.39
C TRP A 98 16.08 15.10 -7.38
N LEU A 99 15.01 15.86 -7.13
CA LEU A 99 15.03 17.00 -6.21
C LEU A 99 15.37 16.55 -4.79
N LYS A 100 14.78 15.44 -4.33
CA LYS A 100 15.18 14.75 -3.10
C LYS A 100 16.69 14.58 -3.02
N LYS A 101 17.29 13.94 -4.04
CA LYS A 101 18.73 13.69 -4.10
C LYS A 101 19.54 14.99 -4.08
N GLN A 102 19.10 16.01 -4.82
CA GLN A 102 19.73 17.33 -4.80
C GLN A 102 19.72 17.94 -3.40
N VAL A 103 18.61 17.86 -2.67
CA VAL A 103 18.53 18.34 -1.29
C VAL A 103 19.57 17.66 -0.40
N PHE A 104 19.68 16.32 -0.46
CA PHE A 104 20.67 15.57 0.32
C PHE A 104 22.11 15.97 -0.04
N ASP A 105 22.42 16.01 -1.33
CA ASP A 105 23.76 16.33 -1.84
C ASP A 105 24.15 17.78 -1.49
N ASN A 106 23.23 18.74 -1.66
CA ASN A 106 23.48 20.15 -1.36
C ASN A 106 23.60 20.41 0.14
N TYR A 107 22.75 19.79 0.97
CA TYR A 107 22.82 19.95 2.42
C TYR A 107 24.19 19.49 2.95
N THR A 108 24.63 18.28 2.60
CA THR A 108 25.93 17.75 3.03
C THR A 108 27.09 18.59 2.51
N LYS A 109 27.05 19.00 1.24
CA LYS A 109 28.08 19.84 0.63
C LYS A 109 28.22 21.21 1.31
N PHE A 110 27.12 21.87 1.63
CA PHE A 110 27.17 23.23 2.15
C PHE A 110 27.33 23.32 3.66
N THR A 111 26.82 22.34 4.42
CA THR A 111 26.98 22.31 5.89
C THR A 111 28.26 21.61 6.34
N GLY A 112 28.85 20.77 5.49
CA GLY A 112 29.95 19.88 5.87
C GLY A 112 29.55 18.78 6.86
N ALA A 113 28.25 18.62 7.14
CA ALA A 113 27.75 17.60 8.05
C ALA A 113 27.91 16.21 7.44
N SER A 114 28.40 15.26 8.25
CA SER A 114 28.52 13.85 7.84
C SER A 114 27.17 13.15 7.73
N GLU A 115 26.17 13.64 8.46
CA GLU A 115 24.82 13.09 8.48
C GLU A 115 23.78 14.17 8.21
N VAL A 116 22.74 13.77 7.52
CA VAL A 116 21.61 14.64 7.17
C VAL A 116 20.56 14.56 8.27
N PRO A 117 19.98 15.68 8.73
CA PRO A 117 18.93 15.70 9.73
C PRO A 117 17.72 14.78 9.43
N PRO A 118 17.07 14.19 10.45
CA PRO A 118 15.94 13.27 10.28
C PRO A 118 14.76 13.84 9.49
N ASN A 119 14.48 15.14 9.61
CA ASN A 119 13.43 15.82 8.85
C ASN A 119 13.72 15.78 7.33
N ILE A 120 14.95 16.07 6.89
CA ILE A 120 15.33 15.93 5.48
C ILE A 120 15.32 14.46 5.06
N GLN A 121 15.74 13.53 5.94
CA GLN A 121 15.62 12.10 5.66
C GLN A 121 14.17 11.68 5.37
N SER A 122 13.18 12.33 6.01
CA SER A 122 11.76 12.07 5.78
C SER A 122 11.27 12.44 4.36
N LEU A 123 12.06 13.14 3.55
CA LEU A 123 11.77 13.35 2.12
C LEU A 123 11.65 12.02 1.36
N GLU A 124 12.34 10.97 1.80
CA GLU A 124 12.14 9.63 1.23
C GLU A 124 10.68 9.20 1.39
N GLN A 125 10.15 9.28 2.61
CA GLN A 125 8.77 8.88 2.91
C GLN A 125 7.76 9.73 2.15
N ARG A 126 7.98 11.05 2.03
CA ARG A 126 7.08 11.94 1.29
C ARG A 126 7.07 11.66 -0.21
N TRP A 127 8.22 11.31 -0.78
CA TRP A 127 8.28 10.85 -2.16
C TRP A 127 7.51 9.54 -2.34
N GLU A 128 7.62 8.61 -1.38
CA GLU A 128 6.81 7.39 -1.39
C GLU A 128 5.31 7.70 -1.32
N ASP A 129 4.92 8.61 -0.43
CA ASP A 129 3.52 9.04 -0.26
C ASP A 129 2.98 9.71 -1.53
N PHE A 130 3.81 10.50 -2.23
CA PHE A 130 3.46 11.07 -3.53
C PHE A 130 3.15 9.98 -4.56
N VAL A 131 4.01 8.97 -4.66
CA VAL A 131 3.83 7.86 -5.60
C VAL A 131 2.56 7.07 -5.29
N ASP A 132 2.26 6.83 -4.01
CA ASP A 132 1.06 6.12 -3.57
C ASP A 132 -0.21 6.94 -3.83
N LEU A 133 -0.20 8.25 -3.54
CA LEU A 133 -1.30 9.16 -3.84
C LEU A 133 -1.53 9.30 -5.35
N LEU A 134 -0.47 9.32 -6.15
CA LEU A 134 -0.56 9.42 -7.60
C LEU A 134 -1.27 8.19 -8.18
N ASP A 135 -0.95 6.99 -7.69
CA ASP A 135 -1.67 5.78 -8.09
C ASP A 135 -3.16 5.83 -7.70
N VAL A 136 -3.48 6.32 -6.49
CA VAL A 136 -4.89 6.53 -6.07
C VAL A 136 -5.60 7.53 -6.99
N TYR A 137 -4.98 8.67 -7.29
CA TYR A 137 -5.51 9.68 -8.20
C TYR A 137 -5.84 9.08 -9.55
N ARG A 138 -4.91 8.32 -10.15
CA ARG A 138 -5.08 7.67 -11.45
C ARG A 138 -6.25 6.72 -11.46
N ARG A 139 -6.32 5.80 -10.50
CA ARG A 139 -7.41 4.82 -10.42
C ARG A 139 -8.77 5.50 -10.30
N ARG A 140 -8.88 6.50 -9.42
CA ARG A 140 -10.13 7.25 -9.20
C ARG A 140 -10.52 8.09 -10.42
N LYS A 141 -9.56 8.77 -11.06
CA LYS A 141 -9.77 9.55 -12.28
C LYS A 141 -10.19 8.67 -13.46
N ASN A 142 -9.57 7.51 -13.63
CA ASN A 142 -9.97 6.55 -14.66
C ASN A 142 -11.39 6.03 -14.41
N HIS A 143 -11.74 5.77 -13.15
CA HIS A 143 -13.11 5.37 -12.81
C HIS A 143 -14.13 6.48 -13.11
N LEU A 144 -13.84 7.74 -12.77
CA LEU A 144 -14.70 8.88 -13.14
C LEU A 144 -14.92 8.98 -14.65
N ARG A 145 -13.86 8.79 -15.45
CA ARG A 145 -13.95 8.86 -16.92
C ARG A 145 -14.77 7.71 -17.52
N SER A 146 -14.78 6.56 -16.87
CA SER A 146 -15.48 5.37 -17.37
C SER A 146 -16.99 5.44 -17.21
N VAL A 147 -17.51 6.35 -16.37
CA VAL A 147 -18.94 6.41 -16.06
C VAL A 147 -19.57 7.73 -16.48
N ASN A 148 -20.69 7.63 -17.20
CA ASN A 148 -21.48 8.77 -17.61
C ASN A 148 -22.48 9.15 -16.49
N ARG A 149 -22.10 10.12 -15.65
CA ARG A 149 -22.96 10.65 -14.56
C ARG A 149 -24.34 11.08 -15.07
N GLN A 150 -24.40 11.71 -16.24
CA GLN A 150 -25.67 12.17 -16.83
C GLN A 150 -26.58 10.99 -17.19
N ALA A 151 -26.03 9.90 -17.70
CA ALA A 151 -26.80 8.70 -17.99
C ALA A 151 -27.44 8.11 -16.71
N VAL A 152 -26.70 8.06 -15.61
CA VAL A 152 -27.22 7.60 -14.30
C VAL A 152 -28.30 8.53 -13.77
N GLN A 153 -28.13 9.84 -13.93
CA GLN A 153 -29.16 10.82 -13.56
C GLN A 153 -30.44 10.64 -14.37
N ASN A 154 -30.32 10.41 -15.68
CA ASN A 154 -31.47 10.16 -16.54
C ASN A 154 -32.19 8.85 -16.16
N GLN A 155 -31.42 7.79 -15.85
CA GLN A 155 -31.96 6.53 -15.32
C GLN A 155 -32.73 6.74 -14.01
N LEU A 156 -32.20 7.57 -13.11
CA LEU A 156 -32.88 7.90 -11.85
C LEU A 156 -34.22 8.57 -12.11
N THR A 157 -34.25 9.60 -12.97
CA THR A 157 -35.51 10.28 -13.32
C THR A 157 -36.53 9.34 -13.96
N GLN A 158 -36.08 8.39 -14.79
CA GLN A 158 -36.97 7.39 -15.38
C GLN A 158 -37.49 6.39 -14.34
N ALA A 159 -36.65 5.95 -13.41
CA ALA A 159 -37.03 5.06 -12.33
C ALA A 159 -38.04 5.73 -11.38
N GLU A 160 -37.86 7.00 -11.04
CA GLU A 160 -38.79 7.76 -10.21
C GLU A 160 -40.18 7.87 -10.87
N ARG A 161 -40.25 8.16 -12.18
CA ARG A 161 -41.51 8.11 -12.94
C ARG A 161 -42.13 6.71 -12.98
N SER A 162 -41.32 5.66 -12.97
CA SER A 162 -41.80 4.27 -12.98
C SER A 162 -42.40 3.86 -11.62
N VAL A 163 -41.95 4.46 -10.52
CA VAL A 163 -42.57 4.31 -9.19
C VAL A 163 -43.97 4.92 -9.17
N GLU A 164 -44.12 6.12 -9.73
CA GLU A 164 -45.42 6.84 -9.78
C GLU A 164 -46.46 6.09 -10.61
N ASN A 165 -46.03 5.51 -11.74
CA ASN A 165 -46.90 4.80 -12.68
C ASN A 165 -46.99 3.28 -12.43
N ALA A 166 -46.52 2.81 -11.28
CA ALA A 166 -46.52 1.38 -10.98
C ALA A 166 -47.95 0.82 -10.86
N PRO A 167 -48.29 -0.29 -11.56
CA PRO A 167 -49.65 -0.83 -11.60
C PRO A 167 -50.08 -1.48 -10.28
N ASP A 168 -49.12 -1.98 -9.50
CA ASP A 168 -49.35 -2.67 -8.24
C ASP A 168 -48.25 -2.37 -7.22
N GLU A 169 -48.53 -2.69 -5.95
CA GLU A 169 -47.64 -2.41 -4.82
C GLU A 169 -46.31 -3.19 -4.92
N ARG A 170 -46.32 -4.38 -5.52
CA ARG A 170 -45.08 -5.16 -5.71
C ARG A 170 -44.16 -4.49 -6.74
N ALA A 171 -44.68 -4.08 -7.90
CA ALA A 171 -43.88 -3.34 -8.88
C ALA A 171 -43.37 -2.02 -8.31
N ARG A 172 -44.19 -1.31 -7.52
CA ARG A 172 -43.78 -0.06 -6.86
C ARG A 172 -42.55 -0.26 -5.98
N ARG A 173 -42.54 -1.31 -5.14
CA ARG A 173 -41.40 -1.61 -4.26
C ARG A 173 -40.11 -1.91 -5.01
N ILE A 174 -40.20 -2.65 -6.12
CA ILE A 174 -39.04 -2.95 -6.97
C ILE A 174 -38.46 -1.66 -7.56
N GLN A 175 -39.32 -0.79 -8.09
CA GLN A 175 -38.88 0.48 -8.66
C GLN A 175 -38.30 1.43 -7.58
N GLN A 176 -38.86 1.43 -6.37
CA GLN A 176 -38.32 2.18 -5.23
C GLN A 176 -36.91 1.71 -4.85
N ALA A 177 -36.68 0.40 -4.79
CA ALA A 177 -35.35 -0.15 -4.55
C ALA A 177 -34.35 0.28 -5.63
N ASN A 178 -34.76 0.26 -6.90
CA ASN A 178 -33.93 0.74 -8.00
C ASN A 178 -33.61 2.24 -7.90
N VAL A 179 -34.59 3.07 -7.53
CA VAL A 179 -34.39 4.50 -7.25
C VAL A 179 -33.34 4.71 -6.14
N GLU A 180 -33.42 3.95 -5.05
CA GLU A 180 -32.43 4.03 -3.97
C GLU A 180 -31.02 3.66 -4.43
N ILE A 181 -30.88 2.60 -5.23
CA ILE A 181 -29.59 2.19 -5.81
C ILE A 181 -29.02 3.31 -6.67
N LEU A 182 -29.83 3.90 -7.55
CA LEU A 182 -29.39 4.98 -8.44
C LEU A 182 -29.02 6.25 -7.66
N LYS A 183 -29.76 6.60 -6.59
CA LYS A 183 -29.41 7.71 -5.68
C LYS A 183 -28.06 7.47 -5.00
N ARG A 184 -27.84 6.26 -4.47
CA ARG A 184 -26.55 5.88 -3.85
C ARG A 184 -25.41 5.94 -4.85
N ARG A 185 -25.63 5.48 -6.09
CA ARG A 185 -24.64 5.55 -7.17
C ARG A 185 -24.25 6.99 -7.49
N ILE A 186 -25.21 7.91 -7.58
CA ILE A 186 -24.94 9.34 -7.80
C ILE A 186 -24.19 9.97 -6.63
N ALA A 187 -24.53 9.61 -5.39
CA ALA A 187 -23.81 10.07 -4.21
C ALA A 187 -22.33 9.59 -4.24
N ALA A 188 -22.10 8.31 -4.55
CA ALA A 188 -20.77 7.74 -4.71
C ALA A 188 -19.94 8.46 -5.81
N PHE A 189 -20.57 8.88 -6.92
CA PHE A 189 -19.91 9.74 -7.91
C PHE A 189 -19.43 11.06 -7.32
N GLY A 190 -20.28 11.74 -6.54
CA GLY A 190 -19.92 12.99 -5.89
C GLY A 190 -18.78 12.85 -4.89
N GLU A 191 -18.75 11.75 -4.13
CA GLU A 191 -17.63 11.43 -3.23
C GLU A 191 -16.33 11.16 -4.01
N LEU A 192 -16.42 10.43 -5.11
CA LEU A 192 -15.27 10.13 -5.96
C LEU A 192 -14.68 11.40 -6.60
N GLU A 193 -15.52 12.32 -7.08
CA GLU A 193 -15.10 13.62 -7.60
C GLU A 193 -14.38 14.47 -6.54
N ARG A 194 -14.95 14.52 -5.32
CA ARG A 194 -14.33 15.24 -4.19
C ARG A 194 -12.99 14.63 -3.81
N SER A 195 -12.92 13.31 -3.76
CA SER A 195 -11.67 12.61 -3.50
C SER A 195 -10.61 12.91 -4.55
N VAL A 196 -10.93 12.91 -5.85
CA VAL A 196 -9.94 13.18 -6.90
C VAL A 196 -9.35 14.58 -6.72
N LYS A 197 -10.19 15.59 -6.46
CA LYS A 197 -9.73 16.96 -6.18
C LYS A 197 -8.85 17.05 -4.94
N LEU A 198 -9.20 16.30 -3.90
CA LEU A 198 -8.44 16.28 -2.65
C LEU A 198 -7.04 15.68 -2.84
N VAL A 199 -6.95 14.54 -3.54
CA VAL A 199 -5.66 13.90 -3.85
C VAL A 199 -4.82 14.80 -4.76
N GLU A 200 -5.43 15.44 -5.75
CA GLU A 200 -4.76 16.40 -6.64
C GLU A 200 -4.13 17.56 -5.86
N GLY A 201 -4.88 18.16 -4.93
CA GLY A 201 -4.37 19.22 -4.05
C GLY A 201 -3.21 18.73 -3.17
N GLN A 202 -3.29 17.51 -2.65
CA GLN A 202 -2.22 16.94 -1.83
C GLN A 202 -0.96 16.64 -2.64
N LEU A 203 -1.09 16.14 -3.87
CA LEU A 203 0.04 15.94 -4.78
C LEU A 203 0.77 17.26 -5.04
N GLN A 204 0.02 18.33 -5.33
CA GLN A 204 0.58 19.67 -5.52
C GLN A 204 1.24 20.21 -4.24
N SER A 205 0.64 19.96 -3.06
CA SER A 205 1.21 20.36 -1.78
C SER A 205 2.57 19.70 -1.52
N ILE A 206 2.68 18.40 -1.82
CA ILE A 206 3.96 17.68 -1.74
C ILE A 206 4.98 18.27 -2.71
N GLU A 207 4.61 18.50 -3.98
CA GLU A 207 5.51 19.09 -4.98
C GLU A 207 6.05 20.47 -4.55
N ASN A 208 5.16 21.34 -4.08
CA ASN A 208 5.53 22.67 -3.57
C ASN A 208 6.43 22.58 -2.35
N PHE A 209 6.16 21.65 -1.43
CA PHE A 209 7.01 21.44 -0.26
C PHE A 209 8.42 21.00 -0.64
N PHE A 210 8.54 20.08 -1.61
CA PHE A 210 9.81 19.64 -2.15
C PHE A 210 10.60 20.82 -2.77
N GLY A 211 9.93 21.68 -3.53
CA GLY A 211 10.50 22.93 -4.05
C GLY A 211 11.01 23.83 -2.93
N LEU A 212 10.18 24.10 -1.92
CA LEU A 212 10.54 24.94 -0.77
C LEU A 212 11.76 24.41 -0.03
N VAL A 213 11.83 23.11 0.25
CA VAL A 213 12.98 22.50 0.94
C VAL A 213 14.24 22.67 0.11
N ASN A 214 14.17 22.42 -1.20
CA ASN A 214 15.30 22.62 -2.10
C ASN A 214 15.78 24.08 -2.08
N ASP A 215 14.86 25.03 -2.18
CA ASP A 215 15.20 26.46 -2.18
C ASP A 215 15.86 26.90 -0.88
N GLN A 216 15.38 26.41 0.27
CA GLN A 216 16.00 26.71 1.57
C GLN A 216 17.40 26.11 1.68
N VAL A 217 17.59 24.86 1.25
CA VAL A 217 18.88 24.19 1.31
C VAL A 217 19.89 24.81 0.34
N VAL A 218 19.45 25.29 -0.83
CA VAL A 218 20.34 25.97 -1.79
C VAL A 218 20.72 27.38 -1.32
N THR A 219 19.78 28.12 -0.72
CA THR A 219 19.99 29.55 -0.43
C THR A 219 20.75 29.77 0.87
N LEU A 220 20.38 29.10 1.96
CA LEU A 220 21.00 29.26 3.28
C LEU A 220 20.88 27.94 4.07
N PRO A 221 21.82 27.01 3.89
CA PRO A 221 21.79 25.70 4.53
C PRO A 221 22.26 25.82 5.98
N THR A 222 21.35 26.19 6.87
CA THR A 222 21.58 26.10 8.33
C THR A 222 20.64 25.06 8.95
N PRO A 223 21.13 24.24 9.89
CA PRO A 223 20.29 23.26 10.59
C PRO A 223 19.04 23.89 11.20
N GLU A 224 19.13 25.12 11.72
CA GLU A 224 18.03 25.84 12.33
C GLU A 224 16.93 26.17 11.32
N ARG A 225 17.28 26.63 10.12
CA ARG A 225 16.30 26.96 9.08
C ARG A 225 15.62 25.72 8.51
N VAL A 226 16.39 24.65 8.28
CA VAL A 226 15.80 23.41 7.77
C VAL A 226 14.91 22.76 8.84
N SER A 227 15.27 22.88 10.12
CA SER A 227 14.42 22.43 11.23
C SER A 227 13.17 23.27 11.41
N ALA A 228 13.18 24.55 11.00
CA ALA A 228 12.02 25.43 11.04
C ALA A 228 11.00 25.17 9.92
N LEU A 229 11.35 24.33 8.92
CA LEU A 229 10.38 23.89 7.92
C LEU A 229 9.35 22.96 8.56
N ASP A 230 8.08 23.16 8.22
CA ASP A 230 6.98 22.42 8.83
C ASP A 230 6.78 21.05 8.16
N PHE A 231 7.72 20.15 8.45
CA PHE A 231 7.67 18.77 7.99
C PHE A 231 6.45 18.05 8.60
N GLU A 232 6.08 18.37 9.83
CA GLU A 232 4.96 17.73 10.54
C GLU A 232 3.63 18.07 9.88
N GLN A 233 3.37 19.35 9.60
CA GLN A 233 2.14 19.78 8.94
C GLN A 233 1.89 19.07 7.60
N LEU A 234 2.92 18.89 6.76
CA LEU A 234 2.75 18.13 5.53
C LEU A 234 2.38 16.67 5.85
N SER A 235 3.04 16.06 6.81
CA SER A 235 2.80 14.65 7.18
C SER A 235 1.37 14.46 7.69
N ASP A 236 0.89 15.38 8.52
CA ASP A 236 -0.49 15.38 9.02
C ASP A 236 -1.51 15.57 7.89
N SER A 237 -1.23 16.46 6.95
CA SER A 237 -2.12 16.66 5.78
C SER A 237 -2.21 15.41 4.88
N ILE A 238 -1.09 14.70 4.69
CA ILE A 238 -1.04 13.42 3.97
C ILE A 238 -1.82 12.35 4.75
N ALA A 239 -1.61 12.23 6.05
CA ALA A 239 -2.28 11.25 6.90
C ALA A 239 -3.80 11.48 6.91
N MET A 240 -4.24 12.72 7.11
CA MET A 240 -5.64 13.10 7.04
C MET A 240 -6.24 12.78 5.67
N THR A 241 -5.52 13.09 4.59
CA THR A 241 -5.91 12.74 3.22
C THR A 241 -6.10 11.23 3.09
N LYS A 242 -5.12 10.41 3.48
CA LYS A 242 -5.20 8.95 3.40
C LYS A 242 -6.39 8.40 4.22
N GLN A 243 -6.61 8.92 5.42
CA GLN A 243 -7.75 8.53 6.25
C GLN A 243 -9.09 8.83 5.55
N MET A 244 -9.28 10.04 5.02
CA MET A 244 -10.50 10.39 4.28
C MET A 244 -10.71 9.48 3.05
N LEU A 245 -9.62 9.09 2.38
CA LEU A 245 -9.67 8.19 1.24
C LEU A 245 -10.09 6.76 1.61
N GLU A 246 -9.70 6.28 2.79
CA GLU A 246 -10.09 4.98 3.36
C GLU A 246 -11.56 4.99 3.76
N GLU A 247 -12.00 6.01 4.51
CA GLU A 247 -13.42 6.17 4.92
C GLU A 247 -14.36 6.19 3.71
N THR A 248 -13.95 6.84 2.61
CA THR A 248 -14.73 6.87 1.37
C THR A 248 -14.76 5.51 0.65
N SER A 249 -13.69 4.73 0.75
CA SER A 249 -13.58 3.42 0.08
C SER A 249 -14.54 2.39 0.67
N ASP A 250 -14.70 2.39 2.00
CA ASP A 250 -15.59 1.46 2.71
C ASP A 250 -17.07 1.72 2.39
N VAL A 251 -17.44 3.00 2.22
CA VAL A 251 -18.79 3.38 1.80
C VAL A 251 -19.07 2.93 0.37
N VAL A 252 -18.13 3.09 -0.56
CA VAL A 252 -18.32 2.65 -1.96
C VAL A 252 -18.31 1.12 -2.08
N GLY A 253 -17.43 0.43 -1.36
CA GLY A 253 -17.35 -1.04 -1.37
C GLY A 253 -18.59 -1.72 -0.77
N SER A 254 -19.11 -1.19 0.34
CA SER A 254 -20.35 -1.69 0.96
C SER A 254 -21.59 -1.49 0.07
N LEU A 255 -21.60 -0.44 -0.77
CA LEU A 255 -22.66 -0.21 -1.75
C LEU A 255 -22.63 -1.24 -2.89
N ASP A 256 -21.45 -1.63 -3.34
CA ASP A 256 -21.27 -2.64 -4.39
C ASP A 256 -21.58 -4.07 -3.91
N GLU A 257 -21.31 -4.36 -2.63
CA GLU A 257 -21.72 -5.59 -1.94
C GLU A 257 -23.26 -5.69 -1.81
N HIS A 258 -23.92 -4.61 -1.38
CA HIS A 258 -25.38 -4.53 -1.31
C HIS A 258 -26.05 -4.71 -2.69
N ASN A 259 -25.46 -4.14 -3.75
CA ASN A 259 -25.96 -4.29 -5.11
C ASN A 259 -25.88 -5.75 -5.61
N ARG A 260 -24.78 -6.46 -5.31
CA ARG A 260 -24.64 -7.90 -5.62
C ARG A 260 -25.63 -8.76 -4.85
N GLN A 261 -25.91 -8.42 -3.59
CA GLN A 261 -26.90 -9.14 -2.78
C GLN A 261 -28.33 -8.88 -3.25
N ALA A 262 -28.70 -7.62 -3.53
CA ALA A 262 -30.02 -7.25 -4.05
C ALA A 262 -30.31 -7.91 -5.41
N GLY A 263 -29.34 -7.91 -6.34
CA GLY A 263 -29.49 -8.60 -7.63
C GLY A 263 -29.56 -10.13 -7.53
N ASN A 264 -29.01 -10.74 -6.48
CA ASN A 264 -29.10 -12.19 -6.26
C ASN A 264 -30.48 -12.64 -5.74
N TYR A 265 -31.21 -11.79 -5.02
CA TYR A 265 -32.58 -12.11 -4.61
C TYR A 265 -33.53 -12.22 -5.81
N ASP A 266 -33.31 -11.46 -6.88
CA ASP A 266 -34.10 -11.54 -8.12
C ASP A 266 -33.91 -12.88 -8.88
N LEU A 267 -32.72 -13.50 -8.78
CA LEU A 267 -32.46 -14.81 -9.39
C LEU A 267 -33.05 -15.98 -8.60
N LEU A 268 -33.26 -15.81 -7.28
CA LEU A 268 -33.79 -16.86 -6.41
C LEU A 268 -35.32 -16.87 -6.35
N VAL A 269 -35.99 -15.74 -6.62
CA VAL A 269 -37.46 -15.63 -6.54
C VAL A 269 -38.16 -15.93 -7.87
N SER A 270 -37.43 -16.04 -8.99
CA SER A 270 -37.99 -16.36 -10.32
C SER A 270 -38.26 -17.86 -10.57
N LYS A 271 -38.05 -18.72 -9.58
CA LYS A 271 -38.45 -20.14 -9.62
C LYS A 271 -39.54 -20.42 -8.58
N GLN A 272 -40.79 -20.08 -8.88
CA GLN A 272 -42.00 -20.74 -8.37
C GLN A 272 -43.24 -20.28 -9.14
#